data_AF-A0A969JXB4-F1
#
_entry.id   AF-A0A969JXB4-F1
#
_cell.length_a   1.000
_cell.length_b   1.000
_cell.length_c   1.000
_cell.angle_alpha   90.00
_cell.angle_beta   90.00
_cell.angle_gamma   90.00
#
_symmetry.space_group_name_H-M   'P 1'
#
loop_
_entity.id
_entity.type
_entity.pdbx_description
1 polymer ?
#
loop_
_entity_poly.entity_id
_entity_poly.type
_entity_poly.pdbx_seq_one_letter_code
_entity_poly.pdbx_strand_id
1 'polypeptide(L)' 'MQYFATLGLVPGAKYEIVGRAPFNGPMRLHVEREDVVLGVELTKLLWVTNEES' A
#
# COMPACT_ATOMS: atom_id res chain seq x y z
N MET A 1 -7.17 -1.97 -10.93
CA MET A 1 -6.25 -0.89 -11.32
C MET A 1 -6.79 0.50 -10.98
N GLN A 2 -8.00 0.89 -11.44
CA GLN A 2 -8.53 2.25 -11.20
C GLN A 2 -8.59 2.66 -9.70
N TYR A 3 -9.01 1.75 -8.81
CA TYR A 3 -9.04 2.04 -7.38
C TYR A 3 -7.66 2.33 -6.78
N PHE A 4 -6.61 1.58 -7.16
CA PHE A 4 -5.25 1.85 -6.67
C PHE A 4 -4.75 3.22 -7.14
N ALA A 5 -5.05 3.60 -8.39
CA ALA A 5 -4.71 4.92 -8.91
C ALA A 5 -5.40 6.05 -8.14
N THR A 6 -6.66 5.86 -7.69
CA THR A 6 -7.35 6.86 -6.84
C THR A 6 -6.71 7.03 -5.46
N LEU A 7 -5.86 6.09 -5.03
CA LEU A 7 -5.12 6.12 -3.78
C LEU A 7 -3.66 6.56 -3.97
N GLY A 8 -3.26 6.98 -5.18
CA GLY A 8 -1.86 7.30 -5.50
C GLY A 8 -0.96 6.06 -5.65
N LEU A 9 -1.52 4.85 -5.56
CA LEU A 9 -0.78 3.59 -5.69
C LEU A 9 -0.68 3.19 -7.16
N VAL A 10 0.28 3.79 -7.85
CA VAL A 10 0.62 3.46 -9.24
C VAL A 10 2.03 2.86 -9.32
N PRO A 11 2.38 2.09 -10.37
CA PRO A 11 3.74 1.59 -10.54
C PRO A 11 4.77 2.72 -10.48
N GLY A 12 5.81 2.53 -9.68
CA GLY A 12 6.86 3.54 -9.43
C GLY A 12 6.55 4.55 -8.33
N ALA A 13 5.33 4.54 -7.76
CA ALA A 13 5.02 5.35 -6.59
C ALA A 13 5.82 4.86 -5.38
N LYS A 14 6.40 5.81 -4.63
CA LYS A 14 7.06 5.54 -3.35
C LYS A 14 6.03 5.64 -2.23
N TYR A 15 6.14 4.74 -1.26
CA TYR A 15 5.31 4.75 -0.06
C TYR A 15 6.02 4.02 1.06
N GLU A 16 5.59 4.29 2.28
CA GLU A 16 6.09 3.63 3.47
C GLU A 16 5.03 2.70 4.06
N ILE A 17 5.45 1.53 4.55
CA ILE A 17 4.58 0.65 5.30
C ILE A 17 4.52 1.18 6.73
N VAL A 18 3.37 1.72 7.14
CA VAL A 18 3.14 2.21 8.50
C VAL A 18 2.89 1.04 9.46
N GLY A 19 2.18 0.02 8.99
CA GLY A 19 1.96 -1.20 9.76
C GLY A 19 0.83 -2.07 9.24
N ARG A 20 0.64 -3.21 9.90
CA ARG A 20 -0.42 -4.18 9.58
C ARG A 20 -1.20 -4.54 10.85
N ALA A 21 -2.52 -4.47 10.77
CA ALA A 21 -3.39 -4.89 11.86
C ALA A 21 -3.34 -6.43 12.05
N PRO A 22 -3.54 -6.95 13.28
CA PRO A 22 -3.48 -8.38 13.56
C PRO A 22 -4.61 -9.17 12.85
N PHE A 23 -4.51 -10.51 12.88
CA PHE A 23 -5.53 -11.44 12.37
C PHE A 23 -5.91 -11.24 10.89
N ASN A 24 -4.91 -11.08 10.01
CA ASN A 24 -5.13 -10.73 8.60
C ASN A 24 -5.90 -9.40 8.41
N GLY A 25 -5.73 -8.48 9.36
CA GLY A 25 -6.26 -7.14 9.27
C GLY A 25 -5.60 -6.31 8.15
N PRO A 26 -6.15 -5.12 7.90
CA PRO A 26 -5.69 -4.26 6.82
C PRO A 26 -4.25 -3.77 7.03
N MET A 27 -3.63 -3.41 5.91
CA MET A 27 -2.33 -2.76 5.87
C MET A 27 -2.52 -1.24 5.78
N ARG A 28 -1.72 -0.49 6.54
CA ARG A 28 -1.67 0.97 6.47
C ARG A 28 -0.39 1.37 5.75
N LEU A 29 -0.55 2.19 4.72
CA LEU A 29 0.54 2.77 3.95
C LEU A 29 0.51 4.29 4.09
N HIS A 30 1.68 4.91 4.11
CA HIS A 30 1.84 6.35 3.95
C HIS A 30 2.22 6.62 2.50
N VAL A 31 1.32 7.25 1.73
CA VAL A 31 1.50 7.54 0.31
C VAL A 31 1.49 9.06 0.16
N GLU A 32 2.63 9.63 -0.26
CA GLU A 32 2.85 11.07 -0.36
C GLU A 32 2.52 11.88 0.91
N ARG A 33 1.26 12.32 1.06
CA ARG A 33 0.77 13.15 2.19
C ARG A 33 -0.40 12.53 2.93
N GLU A 34 -0.84 11.34 2.52
CA GLU A 34 -2.04 10.71 3.04
C GLU A 34 -1.77 9.27 3.48
N ASP A 35 -2.45 8.90 4.57
CA ASP A 35 -2.50 7.51 5.00
C ASP A 35 -3.64 6.79 4.31
N VAL A 36 -3.32 5.67 3.66
CA VAL A 36 -4.30 4.79 3.04
C VAL A 36 -4.35 3.45 3.75
N VAL A 37 -5.56 2.93 3.92
CA VAL A 37 -5.81 1.64 4.55
C VAL A 37 -6.31 0.67 3.49
N LEU A 38 -5.55 -0.40 3.27
CA LEU A 38 -5.87 -1.43 2.31
C LEU A 38 -6.32 -2.70 3.01
N GLY A 39 -7.45 -3.25 2.58
CA GLY A 39 -7.85 -4.60 2.97
C GLY A 39 -6.81 -5.65 2.55
N VAL A 40 -6.82 -6.78 3.25
CA VAL A 40 -5.85 -7.86 3.03
C VAL A 40 -5.87 -8.42 1.60
N GLU A 41 -7.05 -8.52 0.99
CA GLU A 41 -7.15 -9.04 -0.40
C GLU A 41 -6.56 -8.07 -1.43
N LEU A 42 -6.71 -6.75 -1.24
CA LEU A 42 -6.08 -5.76 -2.11
C LEU A 42 -4.57 -5.72 -1.91
N THR A 43 -4.12 -5.88 -0.66
CA THR A 43 -2.69 -5.94 -0.34
C THR A 43 -1.97 -7.07 -1.08
N LYS A 44 -2.60 -8.25 -1.21
CA LYS A 44 -2.03 -9.40 -1.93
C LYS A 44 -1.80 -9.14 -3.43
N LEU A 45 -2.45 -8.11 -3.99
CA LEU A 45 -2.32 -7.74 -5.40
C LEU A 45 -1.19 -6.72 -5.63
N LEU A 46 -0.62 -6.16 -4.57
CA LEU A 46 0.50 -5.21 -4.67
C LEU A 46 1.83 -5.95 -4.77
N TRP A 47 2.50 -5.76 -5.90
CA TRP A 47 3.88 -6.15 -6.10
C TRP A 47 4.78 -4.93 -5.94
N VAL A 48 5.86 -5.11 -5.17
CA VAL A 48 6.65 -4.01 -4.64
C VAL A 48 8.12 -4.39 -4.73
N THR A 49 8.98 -3.40 -4.88
CA THR A 49 10.43 -3.56 -4.79
C THR A 49 10.92 -2.71 -3.63
N ASN A 50 11.90 -3.21 -2.88
CA ASN A 50 12.56 -2.39 -1.86
C ASN A 50 13.48 -1.38 -2.56
N GLU A 51 13.64 -0.19 -1.99
CA GLU A 51 14.65 0.78 -2.45
C GLU A 51 16.07 0.38 -2.02
N GLU A 52 16.19 -0.48 -1.01
CA GLU A 52 17.46 -1.13 -0.66
C GLU A 52 17.75 -2.24 -1.68
N SER A 53 18.56 -1.90 -2.68
CA SER A 53 19.27 -2.85 -3.55
C SER A 53 20.50 -3.42 -2.86
#